data_AF-A0A848YC30-F1
#
_entry.id   AF-A0A848YC30-F1
#
_cell.length_a   1.000
_cell.length_b   1.000
_cell.length_c   1.000
_cell.angle_alpha   90.00
_cell.angle_beta   90.00
_cell.angle_gamma   90.00
#
_symmetry.space_group_name_H-M   'P 1'
#
loop_
_entity.id
_entity.type
_entity.pdbx_description
1 polymer ?
#
loop_
_entity_poly.entity_id
_entity_poly.type
_entity_poly.pdbx_seq_one_letter_code
_entity_poly.pdbx_strand_id
1 'polypeptide(L)' 'MRRLFCGNCGSPIAYEADAYKHEIHFYIGTLENPAELLPQFHVFYEEKLPWFEIDDDLPRHGGTTAG' A
#
# COMPACT_ATOMS: atom_id res chain seq x y z
N MET A 1 -14.00 4.34 1.05
CA MET A 1 -12.63 4.56 0.53
C MET A 1 -12.59 5.81 -0.33
N ARG A 2 -11.61 6.68 -0.10
CA ARG A 2 -11.34 7.91 -0.87
C ARG A 2 -9.88 7.90 -1.34
N ARG A 3 -9.64 8.22 -2.61
CA ARG A 3 -8.28 8.38 -3.18
C ARG A 3 -7.98 9.86 -3.37
N LEU A 4 -6.76 10.25 -3.03
CA LEU A 4 -6.25 11.62 -3.10
C LEU A 4 -5.20 11.70 -4.23
N PHE A 5 -5.31 12.73 -5.07
CA PHE A 5 -4.50 12.90 -6.26
C PHE A 5 -3.83 14.28 -6.29
N CYS A 6 -2.67 14.37 -6.94
CA CYS A 6 -2.01 15.65 -7.20
C CYS A 6 -2.87 16.49 -8.16
N GLY A 7 -3.20 17.72 -7.77
CA GLY A 7 -4.01 18.63 -8.59
C GLY A 7 -3.35 19.10 -9.89
N ASN A 8 -2.03 18.91 -10.04
CA ASN A 8 -1.28 19.33 -11.22
C ASN A 8 -1.09 18.21 -12.26
N CYS A 9 -0.70 17.01 -11.82
CA CYS A 9 -0.37 15.89 -12.72
C CYS A 9 -1.32 14.69 -12.64
N GLY A 10 -2.25 14.67 -11.68
CA GLY A 10 -3.20 13.58 -11.49
C GLY A 10 -2.62 12.30 -10.87
N SER A 11 -1.35 12.27 -10.48
CA SER A 11 -0.74 11.11 -9.81
C SER A 11 -1.44 10.79 -8.48
N PRO A 12 -1.63 9.50 -8.14
CA PRO A 12 -2.18 9.12 -6.84
C PRO A 12 -1.15 9.40 -5.73
N ILE A 13 -1.59 10.08 -4.66
CA ILE A 13 -0.72 10.50 -3.55
C ILE A 13 -1.01 9.73 -2.27
N ALA A 14 -2.29 9.55 -1.96
CA ALA A 14 -2.70 8.85 -0.76
C ALA A 14 -4.11 8.27 -0.89
N TYR A 15 -4.52 7.47 0.08
CA TYR A 15 -5.91 7.07 0.25
C TYR A 15 -6.30 7.00 1.73
N GLU A 16 -7.61 7.10 1.95
CA GLU A 16 -8.27 6.93 3.24
C GLU A 16 -9.34 5.83 3.06
N ALA A 17 -9.51 4.97 4.05
CA ALA A 17 -10.57 3.97 4.03
C ALA A 17 -11.19 3.82 5.42
N ASP A 18 -12.48 3.51 5.45
CA ASP A 18 -13.25 3.39 6.69
C ASP A 18 -12.72 2.28 7.62
N ALA A 19 -12.01 1.31 7.03
CA ALA A 19 -11.29 0.25 7.73
C ALA A 19 -10.10 0.76 8.57
N TYR A 20 -9.53 1.93 8.23
CA TYR A 20 -8.38 2.53 8.91
C TYR A 20 -8.76 3.93 9.42
N LYS A 21 -9.60 3.97 10.46
CA LYS A 21 -10.07 5.25 11.01
C LYS A 21 -8.89 6.06 11.53
N HIS A 22 -8.86 7.34 11.16
CA HIS A 22 -7.82 8.30 11.56
C HIS A 22 -6.44 8.05 10.92
N GLU A 23 -6.36 7.19 9.90
CA GLU A 23 -5.15 6.97 9.13
C GLU A 23 -5.28 7.52 7.70
N ILE A 24 -4.13 7.91 7.16
CA ILE A 24 -3.93 8.23 5.76
C ILE A 24 -2.74 7.40 5.26
N HIS A 25 -2.94 6.69 4.16
CA HIS A 25 -1.91 5.83 3.58
C HIS A 25 -1.32 6.53 2.36
N PHE A 26 -0.01 6.79 2.40
CA PHE A 26 0.72 7.40 1.30
C PHE A 26 1.31 6.34 0.38
N TYR A 27 1.35 6.62 -0.93
CA TYR A 27 2.10 5.76 -1.86
C TYR A 27 3.59 6.01 -1.67
N ILE A 28 4.36 4.94 -1.45
CA ILE A 28 5.80 5.04 -1.14
C ILE A 28 6.57 5.87 -2.17
N GLY A 29 6.25 5.74 -3.46
CA GLY A 29 6.91 6.50 -4.54
C GLY A 29 6.66 8.01 -4.54
N THR A 30 5.87 8.53 -3.60
CA THR A 30 5.60 9.98 -3.44
C THR A 30 6.43 10.63 -2.34
N LEU A 31 7.20 9.84 -1.59
CA LEU A 31 8.05 10.31 -0.50
C LEU A 31 9.42 10.75 -1.02
N GLU A 32 10.10 11.62 -0.28
CA GLU A 32 11.42 12.14 -0.66
C GLU A 32 12.51 11.05 -0.63
N ASN A 33 12.49 10.20 0.41
CA ASN A 33 13.46 9.11 0.60
C ASN A 33 12.75 7.74 0.68
N PRO A 34 12.14 7.24 -0.40
CA PRO A 34 11.33 6.03 -0.38
C PRO A 34 12.14 4.77 -0.02
N ALA A 35 13.43 4.75 -0.32
CA ALA A 35 14.32 3.63 -0.04
C ALA A 35 14.59 3.40 1.45
N GLU A 36 14.31 4.39 2.32
CA GLU A 36 14.47 4.27 3.78
C GLU A 36 13.30 3.51 4.44
N LEU A 37 12.22 3.27 3.70
CA LEU A 37 11.03 2.61 4.19
C LEU A 37 10.91 1.23 3.55
N LEU A 38 11.21 0.20 4.34
CA LEU A 38 11.08 -1.19 3.90
C LEU A 38 9.66 -1.72 4.17
N PRO A 39 9.13 -2.58 3.28
CA PRO A 39 7.86 -3.26 3.55
C PRO A 39 7.98 -4.11 4.83
N GLN A 40 6.87 -4.21 5.55
CA GLN A 40 6.81 -5.01 6.78
C GLN A 40 5.94 -6.26 6.62
N PHE A 41 5.05 -6.28 5.63
CA PHE A 41 4.12 -7.39 5.33
C PHE A 41 3.44 -7.15 3.97
N HIS A 42 2.78 -8.19 3.47
CA HIS A 42 2.01 -8.18 2.23
C HIS A 42 0.53 -8.43 2.52
N VAL A 43 -0.36 -7.62 1.94
CA VAL A 43 -1.82 -7.78 2.01
C VAL A 43 -2.39 -8.17 0.64
N PHE A 44 -3.53 -8.86 0.63
CA PHE A 44 -4.15 -9.42 -0.58
C PHE A 44 -3.18 -10.34 -1.37
N TYR A 45 -2.31 -11.07 -0.66
CA TYR A 45 -1.27 -11.90 -1.28
C TYR A 45 -1.82 -13.00 -2.20
N GLU A 46 -3.04 -13.46 -1.93
CA GLU A 46 -3.74 -14.48 -2.73
C GLU A 46 -4.23 -13.94 -4.09
N GLU A 47 -4.33 -12.62 -4.25
CA GLU A 47 -4.75 -11.97 -5.50
C GLU A 47 -3.59 -11.76 -6.49
N LYS A 48 -2.36 -12.10 -6.11
CA LYS A 48 -1.20 -11.97 -7.01
C LYS A 48 -1.32 -12.93 -8.20
N LEU A 49 -0.71 -12.55 -9.31
CA LEU A 49 -0.66 -13.42 -10.48
C LEU A 49 0.10 -14.73 -10.15
N PRO A 50 -0.34 -15.90 -10.64
CA PRO A 50 0.26 -17.18 -10.26
C PRO A 50 1.75 -17.35 -10.58
N TRP A 51 2.28 -16.54 -11.51
CA TRP A 51 3.70 -16.57 -11.90
C TRP A 51 4.55 -15.52 -11.17
N PHE A 52 3.93 -14.62 -10.41
CA PHE A 52 4.63 -13.55 -9.70
C PHE A 52 5.02 -14.01 -8.30
N GLU A 53 6.33 -14.00 -8.03
CA GLU A 53 6.88 -14.34 -6.73
C GLU A 53 7.52 -13.12 -6.08
N ILE A 54 7.31 -13.00 -4.77
CA ILE A 54 7.92 -11.96 -3.93
C ILE A 54 9.08 -12.59 -3.18
N ASP A 55 10.29 -12.13 -3.49
CA ASP A 55 11.55 -12.64 -2.96
C ASP A 55 11.89 -12.03 -1.58
N ASP A 56 11.06 -12.32 -0.59
CA ASP A 56 11.28 -12.00 0.82
C ASP A 56 10.57 -12.99 1.75
N ASP A 57 10.86 -12.91 3.06
CA ASP A 57 10.26 -13.76 4.10
C ASP A 57 9.21 -13.00 4.95
N LEU A 58 8.64 -11.90 4.44
CA LEU A 58 7.71 -11.09 5.22
C LEU A 58 6.34 -11.77 5.41
N PRO A 59 5.59 -11.42 6.47
CA PRO A 59 4.22 -11.91 6.67
C PRO A 59 3.32 -11.66 5.44
N ARG A 60 2.47 -12.63 5.12
CA ARG A 60 1.56 -12.61 3.97
C ARG A 60 0.13 -12.81 4.45
N HIS A 61 -0.75 -11.88 4.08
CA HIS A 61 -2.16 -11.88 4.44
C HIS A 61 -3.04 -11.97 3.18
N GLY A 62 -4.09 -12.79 3.23
CA GLY A 62 -5.07 -12.91 2.14
C GLY A 62 -5.98 -11.69 1.98
N GLY A 63 -5.98 -10.76 2.94
CA GLY A 63 -6.80 -9.55 2.91
C GLY A 63 -6.18 -8.41 3.71
N THR A 64 -7.02 -7.43 4.07
CA THR A 64 -6.63 -6.28 4.89
C THR A 64 -6.16 -6.67 6.29
N THR A 65 -5.27 -5.88 6.88
CA THR A 65 -4.85 -6.02 8.29
C THR A 65 -5.70 -5.18 9.25
N ALA A 66 -6.56 -4.30 8.73
CA ALA A 66 -7.62 -3.68 9.51
C ALA A 66 -8.54 -4.75 10.12
N GLY A 67 -8.70 -4.72 11.44
CA GLY A 67 -9.58 -5.62 12.19
C GLY A 67 -11.06 -5.43 11.90
#